data_AF-A0AAU9ECD0-F1
#
_entry.id   AF-A0AAU9ECD0-F1
#
_cell.length_a   1.000
_cell.length_b   1.000
_cell.length_c   1.000
_cell.angle_alpha   90.00
_cell.angle_beta   90.00
_cell.angle_gamma   90.00
#
_symmetry.space_group_name_H-M   'P 1'
#
loop_
_entity.id
_entity.type
_entity.pdbx_description
1 polymer ?
#
loop_
_entity_poly.entity_id
_entity_poly.type
_entity_poly.pdbx_seq_one_letter_code
_entity_poly.pdbx_strand_id
1 'polypeptide(L)'
;MPEPRKTPGAPALLATLLAAAVLLFSGYARGADQAPAKPAAETSAAEAQGDPAALLQEALGSLKEGREEEAQAQISRAAEALWEKLPLKLARTVLVAEPAKGYGIYKPRKDNVYLMASPDRPVFPGRGQPIYIYMKPLNYGLKSLPDGSREISFAMDVELLDAQGKELFGKKNFMKVNTISQGYKREFFLNVTLNLKGAPIGAYELRLTLKDLVKKQQAVATVPVRLALAQPEKK
;
A
#
# COMPACT_ATOMS: atom_id res chain seq x y z
N MET A 1 45.03 6.32 -50.98
CA MET A 1 43.98 5.38 -50.56
C MET A 1 44.08 5.21 -49.04
N PRO A 2 43.26 5.90 -48.23
CA PRO A 2 43.25 5.66 -46.79
C PRO A 2 42.20 4.59 -46.43
N GLU A 3 42.59 3.63 -45.59
CA GLU A 3 41.71 2.59 -45.04
C GLU A 3 40.62 3.17 -44.11
N PRO A 4 39.42 2.55 -44.03
CA PRO A 4 38.39 2.98 -43.12
C PRO A 4 38.69 2.56 -41.67
N ARG A 5 38.67 3.54 -40.76
CA ARG A 5 38.75 3.32 -39.30
C ARG A 5 37.57 2.47 -38.83
N LYS A 6 37.86 1.32 -38.22
CA LYS A 6 36.90 0.59 -37.37
C LYS A 6 36.60 1.41 -36.11
N THR A 7 35.35 1.82 -35.95
CA THR A 7 34.82 2.33 -34.69
C THR A 7 34.63 1.17 -33.69
N PRO A 8 35.19 1.23 -32.48
CA PRO A 8 34.86 0.26 -31.44
C PRO A 8 33.48 0.58 -30.86
N GLY A 9 32.66 -0.46 -30.70
CA GLY A 9 31.35 -0.37 -30.06
C GLY A 9 31.46 0.12 -28.62
N ALA A 10 30.60 1.07 -28.25
CA ALA A 10 30.45 1.50 -26.88
C ALA A 10 29.79 0.39 -26.04
N PRO A 11 30.36 -0.03 -24.90
CA PRO A 11 29.65 -0.89 -23.98
C PRO A 11 28.58 -0.10 -23.20
N ALA A 12 27.42 -0.73 -23.02
CA ALA A 12 26.33 -0.25 -22.19
C ALA A 12 26.79 -0.07 -20.74
N LEU A 13 26.87 1.19 -20.31
CA LEU A 13 26.99 1.57 -18.90
C LEU A 13 25.61 2.02 -18.42
N LEU A 14 24.86 1.09 -17.82
CA LEU A 14 23.71 1.45 -16.98
C LEU A 14 23.95 0.91 -15.57
N ALA A 15 24.70 1.68 -14.81
CA ALA A 15 24.74 1.58 -13.36
C ALA A 15 24.36 2.94 -12.79
N THR A 16 23.10 3.13 -12.37
CA THR A 16 22.80 4.19 -11.39
C THR A 16 21.53 3.93 -10.59
N LEU A 17 21.72 4.06 -9.28
CA LEU A 17 20.81 3.94 -8.14
C LEU A 17 19.34 4.36 -8.33
N LEU A 18 18.44 3.44 -7.95
CA LEU A 18 17.07 3.75 -7.55
C LEU A 18 17.07 4.32 -6.13
N ALA A 19 16.87 5.62 -5.98
CA ALA A 19 16.63 6.24 -4.68
C ALA A 19 15.13 6.13 -4.34
N ALA A 20 14.80 5.24 -3.41
CA ALA A 20 13.48 5.18 -2.79
C ALA A 20 13.49 6.05 -1.54
N ALA A 21 12.72 7.14 -1.53
CA ALA A 21 12.44 7.91 -0.33
C ALA A 21 11.08 7.45 0.22
N VAL A 22 11.08 6.83 1.40
CA VAL A 22 9.88 6.52 2.16
C VAL A 22 9.65 7.69 3.11
N LEU A 23 8.70 8.57 2.81
CA LEU A 23 8.26 9.61 3.73
C LEU A 23 7.02 9.10 4.48
N LEU A 24 7.22 8.67 5.72
CA LEU A 24 6.15 8.40 6.68
C LEU A 24 5.79 9.72 7.36
N PHE A 25 4.71 10.37 6.95
CA PHE A 25 4.10 11.42 7.76
C PHE A 25 3.10 10.79 8.72
N SER A 26 3.56 10.54 9.95
CA SER A 26 2.66 10.30 11.09
C SER A 26 2.19 11.66 11.60
N GLY A 27 1.03 12.11 11.13
CA GLY A 27 0.39 13.31 11.64
C GLY A 27 -0.57 12.93 12.76
N TYR A 28 -0.14 13.02 14.02
CA TYR A 28 -1.04 13.26 15.14
C TYR A 28 -0.41 14.25 16.12
N ALA A 29 -1.11 15.35 16.33
CA ALA A 29 -0.78 16.45 17.22
C ALA A 29 -0.84 16.01 18.69
N ARG A 30 -0.08 16.75 19.52
CA ARG A 30 0.05 16.58 20.98
C ARG A 30 -0.77 17.66 21.70
N GLY A 31 -1.44 17.26 22.77
CA GLY A 31 -2.11 18.12 23.78
C GLY A 31 -3.54 17.64 24.06
N ALA A 32 -4.04 17.53 25.29
CA ALA A 32 -3.51 17.71 26.63
C ALA A 32 -4.38 16.89 27.61
N ASP A 33 -3.77 16.54 28.74
CA ASP A 33 -4.32 16.17 30.05
C ASP A 33 -5.84 15.94 30.21
N GLN A 34 -6.23 14.68 30.47
CA GLN A 34 -7.30 14.30 31.41
C GLN A 34 -7.01 12.89 31.97
N ALA A 35 -7.02 12.75 33.29
CA ALA A 35 -7.03 11.48 34.02
C ALA A 35 -8.31 11.38 34.86
N PRO A 36 -8.72 10.18 35.33
CA PRO A 36 -9.17 9.06 34.52
C PRO A 36 -10.66 8.75 34.81
N ALA A 37 -11.42 8.41 33.77
CA ALA A 37 -12.72 7.75 33.98
C ALA A 37 -12.49 6.26 34.29
N LYS A 38 -13.17 5.79 35.34
CA LYS A 38 -13.24 4.42 35.86
C LYS A 38 -13.27 3.36 34.74
N PRO A 39 -12.52 2.24 34.82
CA PRO A 39 -12.51 1.25 33.74
C PRO A 39 -13.88 0.58 33.63
N ALA A 40 -14.57 0.83 32.52
CA ALA A 40 -15.60 -0.07 32.03
C ALA A 40 -14.92 -1.39 31.65
N ALA A 41 -15.55 -2.49 32.05
CA ALA A 41 -15.10 -3.87 31.95
C ALA A 41 -14.10 -4.15 30.83
N GLU A 42 -12.90 -4.58 31.23
CA GLU A 42 -11.89 -5.18 30.36
C GLU A 42 -12.50 -6.39 29.65
N THR A 43 -12.94 -6.19 28.41
CA THR A 43 -13.29 -7.29 27.52
C THR A 43 -11.96 -7.92 27.08
N SER A 44 -11.61 -8.99 27.78
CA SER A 44 -10.40 -9.79 27.57
C SER A 44 -10.21 -10.13 26.08
N ALA A 45 -8.99 -9.91 25.60
CA ALA A 45 -8.54 -10.07 24.21
C ALA A 45 -8.49 -11.54 23.71
N ALA A 46 -9.29 -12.44 24.28
CA ALA A 46 -9.45 -13.84 23.86
C ALA A 46 -10.65 -14.08 22.91
N GLU A 47 -11.44 -13.05 22.61
CA GLU A 47 -12.81 -13.20 22.09
C GLU A 47 -13.01 -13.24 20.57
N ALA A 48 -11.94 -13.28 19.77
CA ALA A 48 -12.05 -13.60 18.33
C ALA A 48 -12.18 -15.11 18.07
N GLN A 49 -12.61 -15.88 19.06
CA GLN A 49 -12.97 -17.29 18.94
C GLN A 49 -14.49 -17.43 19.01
N GLY A 50 -15.11 -17.57 17.85
CA GLY A 50 -16.53 -17.85 17.71
C GLY A 50 -16.85 -18.16 16.27
N ASP A 51 -17.77 -19.08 16.02
CA ASP A 51 -18.28 -19.27 14.68
C ASP A 51 -19.07 -18.01 14.25
N PRO A 52 -18.73 -17.34 13.12
CA PRO A 52 -19.42 -16.13 12.70
C PRO A 52 -20.94 -16.29 12.61
N ALA A 53 -21.44 -17.47 12.23
CA ALA A 53 -22.88 -17.71 12.15
C ALA A 53 -23.55 -17.73 13.54
N ALA A 54 -22.90 -18.33 14.54
CA ALA A 54 -23.39 -18.32 15.92
C ALA A 54 -23.43 -16.90 16.51
N LEU A 55 -22.37 -16.12 16.32
CA LEU A 55 -22.31 -14.72 16.78
C LEU A 55 -23.40 -13.85 16.14
N LEU A 56 -23.74 -14.09 14.88
CA LEU A 56 -24.85 -13.40 14.21
C LEU A 56 -26.23 -13.84 14.72
N GLN A 57 -26.39 -15.10 15.11
CA GLN A 57 -27.62 -15.59 15.76
C GLN A 57 -27.82 -14.94 17.14
N GLU A 58 -26.75 -14.84 17.93
CA GLU A 58 -26.74 -14.14 19.22
C GLU A 58 -27.10 -12.65 19.06
N ALA A 59 -26.48 -11.97 18.08
CA ALA A 59 -26.81 -10.58 17.76
C ALA A 59 -28.29 -10.38 17.43
N LEU A 60 -28.89 -11.30 16.67
CA LEU A 60 -30.31 -11.26 16.37
C LEU A 60 -31.17 -11.42 17.63
N GLY A 61 -30.76 -12.26 18.58
CA GLY A 61 -31.40 -12.39 19.89
C GLY A 61 -31.37 -11.09 20.67
N SER A 62 -30.18 -10.50 20.84
CA SER A 62 -29.99 -9.22 21.53
C SER A 62 -30.81 -8.08 20.91
N LEU A 63 -30.90 -8.00 19.57
CA LEU A 63 -31.74 -7.00 18.90
C LEU A 63 -33.24 -7.18 19.21
N LYS A 64 -33.75 -8.42 19.22
CA LYS A 64 -35.16 -8.69 19.53
C LYS A 64 -35.52 -8.29 20.96
N GLU A 65 -34.54 -8.31 21.86
CA GLU A 65 -34.69 -7.97 23.27
C GLU A 65 -34.35 -6.50 23.58
N GLY A 66 -34.07 -5.67 22.56
CA GLY A 66 -33.76 -4.25 22.72
C GLY A 66 -32.39 -3.99 23.37
N ARG A 67 -31.42 -4.89 23.15
CA ARG A 67 -30.02 -4.76 23.59
C ARG A 67 -29.10 -4.45 22.41
N GLU A 68 -29.23 -3.25 21.86
CA GLU A 68 -28.54 -2.86 20.62
C GLU A 68 -27.01 -2.80 20.78
N GLU A 69 -26.51 -2.32 21.92
CA GLU A 69 -25.06 -2.26 22.16
C GLU A 69 -24.41 -3.64 22.18
N GLU A 70 -25.08 -4.61 22.83
CA GLU A 70 -24.64 -6.00 22.86
C GLU A 70 -24.69 -6.63 21.45
N ALA A 71 -25.77 -6.39 20.72
CA ALA A 71 -25.89 -6.85 19.34
C ALA A 71 -24.79 -6.27 18.44
N GLN A 72 -24.45 -5.00 18.59
CA GLN A 72 -23.37 -4.35 17.85
C GLN A 72 -22.00 -4.97 18.18
N ALA A 73 -21.75 -5.30 19.44
CA ALA A 73 -20.54 -6.00 19.86
C ALA A 73 -20.45 -7.41 19.23
N GLN A 74 -21.55 -8.17 19.26
CA GLN A 74 -21.66 -9.51 18.65
C GLN A 74 -21.44 -9.47 17.12
N ILE A 75 -22.05 -8.50 16.42
CA ILE A 75 -21.82 -8.28 14.97
C ILE A 75 -20.35 -7.95 14.69
N SER A 76 -19.74 -7.10 15.53
CA SER A 76 -18.34 -6.72 15.35
C SER A 76 -17.43 -7.95 15.49
N ARG A 77 -17.64 -8.78 16.52
CA ARG A 77 -16.92 -10.04 16.71
C ARG A 77 -17.13 -11.01 15.55
N ALA A 78 -18.35 -11.13 15.02
CA ALA A 78 -18.63 -11.97 13.85
C ALA A 78 -17.86 -11.51 12.62
N ALA A 79 -17.79 -10.19 12.40
CA ALA A 79 -17.06 -9.60 11.29
C ALA A 79 -15.54 -9.80 11.43
N GLU A 80 -14.98 -9.70 12.63
CA GLU A 80 -13.58 -10.02 12.92
C GLU A 80 -13.28 -11.50 12.66
N ALA A 81 -14.12 -12.40 13.16
CA ALA A 81 -13.97 -13.84 12.94
C ALA A 81 -14.02 -14.21 11.45
N LEU A 82 -14.88 -13.54 10.66
CA LEU A 82 -14.90 -13.71 9.20
C LEU A 82 -13.65 -13.14 8.53
N TRP A 83 -13.19 -11.96 8.94
CA TRP A 83 -11.98 -11.33 8.42
C TRP A 83 -10.74 -12.21 8.62
N GLU A 84 -10.62 -12.89 9.77
CA GLU A 84 -9.53 -13.81 10.04
C GLU A 84 -9.52 -15.01 9.09
N LYS A 85 -10.69 -15.54 8.73
CA LYS A 85 -10.85 -16.68 7.81
C LYS A 85 -10.60 -16.33 6.34
N LEU A 86 -10.86 -15.09 5.94
CA LEU A 86 -10.74 -14.70 4.54
C LEU A 86 -9.27 -14.48 4.14
N PRO A 87 -8.90 -14.80 2.88
CA PRO A 87 -7.56 -14.56 2.39
C PRO A 87 -7.29 -13.06 2.19
N LEU A 88 -6.02 -12.66 2.34
CA LEU A 88 -5.52 -11.35 1.97
C LEU A 88 -5.97 -10.99 0.55
N LYS A 89 -6.58 -9.82 0.40
CA LYS A 89 -7.02 -9.29 -0.89
C LYS A 89 -6.63 -7.84 -1.04
N LEU A 90 -6.18 -7.45 -2.24
CA LEU A 90 -6.05 -6.04 -2.60
C LEU A 90 -7.38 -5.57 -3.20
N ALA A 91 -8.22 -4.95 -2.37
CA ALA A 91 -9.55 -4.52 -2.79
C ALA A 91 -9.51 -3.32 -3.74
N ARG A 92 -8.47 -2.50 -3.64
CA ARG A 92 -8.23 -1.39 -4.56
C ARG A 92 -6.74 -1.06 -4.63
N THR A 93 -6.23 -0.93 -5.84
CA THR A 93 -4.87 -0.45 -6.12
C THR A 93 -4.97 0.52 -7.29
N VAL A 94 -4.75 1.81 -7.06
CA VAL A 94 -5.03 2.87 -8.05
C VAL A 94 -3.94 3.92 -8.09
N LEU A 95 -3.66 4.44 -9.29
CA LEU A 95 -2.79 5.59 -9.48
C LEU A 95 -3.47 6.84 -8.92
N VAL A 96 -2.71 7.64 -8.16
CA VAL A 96 -3.20 8.86 -7.54
C VAL A 96 -2.31 10.05 -7.89
N ALA A 97 -2.89 11.25 -7.86
CA ALA A 97 -2.18 12.48 -8.22
C ALA A 97 -1.17 12.92 -7.14
N GLU A 98 -1.42 12.53 -5.88
CA GLU A 98 -0.62 12.83 -4.70
C GLU A 98 -0.83 11.73 -3.65
N PRO A 99 0.05 11.57 -2.65
CA PRO A 99 -0.18 10.64 -1.55
C PRO A 99 -1.55 10.85 -0.89
N ALA A 100 -2.26 9.76 -0.62
CA ALA A 100 -3.55 9.82 0.04
C ALA A 100 -3.43 10.34 1.46
N LYS A 101 -4.41 11.15 1.88
CA LYS A 101 -4.44 11.80 3.21
C LYS A 101 -5.14 10.94 4.26
N GLY A 102 -5.86 9.91 3.84
CA GLY A 102 -6.61 9.02 4.71
C GLY A 102 -7.23 7.86 3.94
N TYR A 103 -7.85 6.95 4.69
CA TYR A 103 -8.52 5.79 4.11
C TYR A 103 -9.70 6.25 3.25
N GLY A 104 -9.66 5.92 1.96
CA GLY A 104 -10.65 6.39 0.99
C GLY A 104 -10.52 7.87 0.60
N ILE A 105 -9.56 8.61 1.17
CA ILE A 105 -9.35 10.04 0.90
C ILE A 105 -8.13 10.19 -0.02
N TYR A 106 -8.37 10.06 -1.32
CA TYR A 106 -7.35 10.18 -2.35
C TYR A 106 -7.90 10.83 -3.62
N LYS A 107 -7.01 11.39 -4.44
CA LYS A 107 -7.35 11.97 -5.73
C LYS A 107 -6.86 11.03 -6.85
N PRO A 108 -7.76 10.33 -7.56
CA PRO A 108 -7.36 9.51 -8.70
C PRO A 108 -6.57 10.33 -9.72
N ARG A 109 -5.56 9.71 -10.34
CA ARG A 109 -4.88 10.31 -11.48
C ARG A 109 -5.80 10.25 -12.72
N LYS A 110 -5.73 11.26 -13.59
CA LYS A 110 -6.54 11.32 -14.83
C LYS A 110 -6.03 10.35 -15.91
N ASP A 111 -4.73 10.09 -15.91
CA ASP A 111 -4.04 9.24 -16.87
C ASP A 111 -3.00 8.37 -16.14
N ASN A 112 -2.24 7.57 -16.90
CA ASN A 112 -1.11 6.81 -16.40
C ASN A 112 0.22 7.25 -17.03
N VAL A 113 0.30 8.48 -17.54
CA VAL A 113 1.47 8.98 -18.28
C VAL A 113 2.36 9.81 -17.37
N TYR A 114 3.60 9.38 -17.18
CA TYR A 114 4.58 10.02 -16.30
C TYR A 114 5.72 10.62 -17.12
N LEU A 115 5.98 11.92 -16.90
CA LEU A 115 7.04 12.63 -17.59
C LEU A 115 8.39 12.31 -16.94
N MET A 116 9.33 11.79 -17.74
CA MET A 116 10.70 11.54 -17.33
C MET A 116 11.57 12.77 -17.60
N ALA A 117 12.47 13.06 -16.67
CA ALA A 117 13.49 14.08 -16.87
C ALA A 117 14.59 13.54 -17.79
N SER A 118 15.05 14.35 -18.73
CA SER A 118 16.30 14.13 -19.48
C SER A 118 17.24 15.32 -19.30
N PRO A 119 18.55 15.20 -19.61
CA PRO A 119 19.48 16.34 -19.57
C PRO A 119 18.95 17.56 -20.34
N ASP A 120 18.31 17.34 -21.48
CA ASP A 120 17.75 18.40 -22.33
C ASP A 120 16.33 18.84 -21.92
N ARG A 121 15.67 18.10 -21.02
CA ARG A 121 14.28 18.33 -20.61
C ARG A 121 14.11 18.04 -19.11
N PRO A 122 14.49 18.96 -18.23
CA PRO A 122 14.33 18.77 -16.80
C PRO A 122 12.84 18.81 -16.43
N VAL A 123 12.35 17.75 -15.78
CA VAL A 123 11.07 17.78 -15.06
C VAL A 123 11.38 18.17 -13.63
N PHE A 124 11.02 19.37 -13.19
CA PHE A 124 11.29 19.85 -11.81
C PHE A 124 10.82 18.81 -10.78
N PRO A 125 11.67 18.34 -9.83
CA PRO A 125 13.04 18.79 -9.48
C PRO A 125 14.19 17.97 -10.11
N GLY A 126 14.10 17.61 -11.39
CA GLY A 126 15.10 16.86 -12.17
C GLY A 126 15.02 15.33 -12.07
N ARG A 127 14.01 14.77 -11.39
CA ARG A 127 13.92 13.32 -11.10
C ARG A 127 12.85 12.58 -11.90
N GLY A 128 12.15 13.27 -12.80
CA GLY A 128 10.91 12.78 -13.40
C GLY A 128 9.72 12.88 -12.43
N GLN A 129 8.52 12.63 -12.93
CA GLN A 129 7.31 12.63 -12.10
C GLN A 129 7.25 11.36 -11.23
N PRO A 130 7.05 11.49 -9.91
CA PRO A 130 6.82 10.34 -9.05
C PRO A 130 5.51 9.63 -9.39
N ILE A 131 5.49 8.32 -9.21
CA ILE A 131 4.31 7.47 -9.33
C ILE A 131 3.78 7.25 -7.92
N TYR A 132 2.60 7.80 -7.64
CA TYR A 132 1.87 7.55 -6.41
C TYR A 132 0.77 6.52 -6.64
N ILE A 133 0.67 5.55 -5.74
CA ILE A 133 -0.32 4.47 -5.79
C ILE A 133 -0.96 4.36 -4.41
N TYR A 134 -2.29 4.44 -4.39
CA TYR A 134 -3.10 4.12 -3.21
C TYR A 134 -3.47 2.65 -3.26
N MET A 135 -3.16 1.91 -2.20
CA MET A 135 -3.46 0.48 -2.08
C MET A 135 -4.26 0.19 -0.81
N LYS A 136 -5.37 -0.53 -0.95
CA LYS A 136 -6.26 -0.96 0.13
C LYS A 136 -6.19 -2.49 0.28
N PRO A 137 -5.41 -3.00 1.25
CA PRO A 137 -5.49 -4.40 1.65
C PRO A 137 -6.75 -4.66 2.48
N LEU A 138 -7.33 -5.85 2.32
CA LEU A 138 -8.39 -6.41 3.15
C LEU A 138 -7.97 -7.78 3.66
N ASN A 139 -8.56 -8.19 4.79
CA ASN A 139 -8.36 -9.49 5.41
C ASN A 139 -6.91 -9.79 5.82
N TYR A 140 -6.11 -8.74 6.03
CA TYR A 140 -4.75 -8.87 6.55
C TYR A 140 -4.78 -9.30 8.02
N GLY A 141 -3.67 -9.87 8.49
CA GLY A 141 -3.50 -10.33 9.86
C GLY A 141 -3.27 -9.19 10.84
N LEU A 142 -3.91 -9.32 11.99
CA LEU A 142 -3.72 -8.47 13.15
C LEU A 142 -3.24 -9.32 14.32
N LYS A 143 -1.95 -9.23 14.66
CA LYS A 143 -1.38 -10.00 15.76
C LYS A 143 -1.68 -9.32 17.09
N SER A 144 -2.33 -10.02 18.02
CA SER A 144 -2.54 -9.55 19.39
C SER A 144 -1.23 -9.35 20.12
N LEU A 145 -1.11 -8.23 20.83
CA LEU A 145 -0.04 -7.94 21.78
C LEU A 145 -0.57 -8.03 23.23
N PRO A 146 0.32 -8.21 24.24
CA PRO A 146 -0.10 -8.41 25.63
C PRO A 146 -0.90 -7.24 26.24
N ASP A 147 -0.72 -6.03 25.72
CA ASP A 147 -1.41 -4.80 26.15
C ASP A 147 -2.79 -4.61 25.47
N GLY A 148 -3.26 -5.60 24.72
CA GLY A 148 -4.53 -5.53 23.97
C GLY A 148 -4.43 -4.83 22.61
N SER A 149 -3.29 -4.21 22.29
CA SER A 149 -3.05 -3.63 20.97
C SER A 149 -2.81 -4.71 19.90
N ARG A 150 -2.83 -4.29 18.64
CA ARG A 150 -2.70 -5.17 17.47
C ARG A 150 -1.56 -4.70 16.57
N GLU A 151 -0.66 -5.60 16.22
CA GLU A 151 0.42 -5.37 15.26
C GLU A 151 -0.06 -5.71 13.83
N ILE A 152 0.19 -4.79 12.90
CA ILE A 152 0.01 -4.97 11.45
C ILE A 152 1.40 -4.91 10.82
N SER A 153 1.76 -5.92 10.02
CA SER A 153 3.10 -6.05 9.47
C SER A 153 3.07 -6.49 8.00
N PHE A 154 3.62 -5.65 7.13
CA PHE A 154 3.69 -5.88 5.70
C PHE A 154 5.10 -5.74 5.14
N ALA A 155 5.38 -6.49 4.09
CA ALA A 155 6.45 -6.19 3.15
C ALA A 155 5.87 -6.10 1.73
N MET A 156 6.46 -5.29 0.87
CA MET A 156 6.04 -5.19 -0.52
C MET A 156 7.22 -5.38 -1.46
N ASP A 157 7.03 -6.20 -2.49
CA ASP A 157 7.93 -6.29 -3.64
C ASP A 157 7.37 -5.44 -4.79
N VAL A 158 8.26 -4.96 -5.65
CA VAL A 158 7.90 -4.25 -6.89
C VAL A 158 8.69 -4.83 -8.04
N GLU A 159 8.02 -5.05 -9.16
CA GLU A 159 8.59 -5.48 -10.43
C GLU A 159 8.11 -4.54 -11.54
N LEU A 160 9.01 -4.17 -12.45
CA LEU A 160 8.72 -3.43 -13.67
C LEU A 160 8.78 -4.39 -14.85
N LEU A 161 7.68 -4.50 -15.57
CA LEU A 161 7.50 -5.41 -16.70
C LEU A 161 7.37 -4.61 -17.98
N ASP A 162 7.96 -5.10 -19.08
CA ASP A 162 7.70 -4.56 -20.40
C ASP A 162 6.30 -4.96 -20.94
N ALA A 163 5.98 -4.49 -22.14
CA ALA A 163 4.69 -4.78 -22.80
C ALA A 163 4.47 -6.26 -23.12
N GLN A 164 5.53 -7.09 -23.06
CA GLN A 164 5.49 -8.53 -23.27
C GLN A 164 5.42 -9.30 -21.93
N GLY A 165 5.39 -8.59 -20.80
CA GLY A 165 5.35 -9.17 -19.46
C GLY A 165 6.71 -9.67 -18.98
N LYS A 166 7.81 -9.34 -19.67
CA LYS A 166 9.17 -9.68 -19.24
C LYS A 166 9.60 -8.70 -18.15
N GLU A 167 10.14 -9.26 -17.07
CA GLU A 167 10.74 -8.46 -15.99
C GLU A 167 11.99 -7.73 -16.49
N LEU A 168 11.95 -6.40 -16.40
CA LEU A 168 13.09 -5.54 -16.67
C LEU A 168 13.85 -5.22 -15.39
N PHE A 169 13.13 -5.16 -14.27
CA PHE A 169 13.67 -4.83 -12.96
C PHE A 169 12.75 -5.34 -11.85
N GLY A 170 13.33 -5.74 -10.72
CA GLY A 170 12.61 -6.13 -9.53
C GLY A 170 13.35 -5.72 -8.26
N LYS A 171 12.60 -5.30 -7.24
CA LYS A 171 13.11 -5.07 -5.89
C LYS A 171 12.21 -5.75 -4.87
N LYS A 172 12.76 -6.78 -4.22
CA LYS A 172 12.11 -7.46 -3.09
C LYS A 172 12.15 -6.58 -1.85
N ASN A 173 11.11 -6.63 -1.03
CA ASN A 173 10.97 -5.85 0.20
C ASN A 173 11.29 -4.35 0.00
N PHE A 174 10.85 -3.77 -1.12
CA PHE A 174 11.11 -2.36 -1.43
C PHE A 174 10.49 -1.44 -0.39
N MET A 175 9.38 -1.86 0.23
CA MET A 175 8.71 -1.20 1.33
C MET A 175 8.44 -2.21 2.43
N LYS A 176 8.60 -1.78 3.68
CA LYS A 176 8.18 -2.52 4.87
C LYS A 176 7.36 -1.58 5.74
N VAL A 177 6.28 -2.10 6.31
CA VAL A 177 5.40 -1.36 7.21
C VAL A 177 5.20 -2.21 8.45
N ASN A 178 5.46 -1.62 9.61
CA ASN A 178 5.10 -2.18 10.90
C ASN A 178 4.40 -1.07 11.69
N THR A 179 3.18 -1.33 12.14
CA THR A 179 2.41 -0.38 12.93
C THR A 179 1.59 -1.11 13.99
N ILE A 180 1.36 -0.40 15.10
CA ILE A 180 0.56 -0.89 16.23
C ILE A 180 -0.72 -0.06 16.26
N SER A 181 -1.86 -0.74 16.29
CA SER A 181 -3.19 -0.14 16.48
C SER A 181 -3.78 -0.53 17.82
N GLN A 182 -4.45 0.40 18.50
CA GLN A 182 -5.08 0.18 19.82
C GLN A 182 -6.33 -0.74 19.78
N GLY A 183 -6.69 -1.29 18.63
CA GLY A 183 -7.85 -2.18 18.49
C GLY A 183 -7.89 -2.83 17.11
N TYR A 184 -8.96 -3.57 16.83
CA TYR A 184 -9.12 -4.25 15.54
C TYR A 184 -9.42 -3.26 14.41
N LYS A 185 -8.41 -2.93 13.61
CA LYS A 185 -8.57 -2.02 12.46
C LYS A 185 -8.85 -2.82 11.20
N ARG A 186 -9.99 -2.54 10.56
CA ARG A 186 -10.35 -3.04 9.21
C ARG A 186 -10.12 -2.00 8.10
N GLU A 187 -9.74 -0.79 8.49
CA GLU A 187 -9.47 0.33 7.60
C GLU A 187 -7.98 0.62 7.59
N PHE A 188 -7.32 0.16 6.53
CA PHE A 188 -5.90 0.39 6.33
C PHE A 188 -5.60 0.65 4.86
N PHE A 189 -4.59 1.46 4.60
CA PHE A 189 -4.13 1.77 3.26
C PHE A 189 -2.63 2.00 3.24
N LEU A 190 -2.05 1.88 2.06
CA LEU A 190 -0.64 2.09 1.80
C LEU A 190 -0.50 3.18 0.73
N ASN A 191 0.34 4.17 1.03
CA ASN A 191 0.86 5.11 0.03
C ASN A 191 2.16 4.54 -0.53
N VAL A 192 2.10 4.00 -1.75
CA VAL A 192 3.27 3.51 -2.47
C VAL A 192 3.78 4.63 -3.38
N THR A 193 5.06 4.97 -3.24
CA THR A 193 5.72 5.98 -4.07
C THR A 193 6.89 5.35 -4.82
N LEU A 194 6.91 5.49 -6.15
CA LEU A 194 7.95 4.94 -7.01
C LEU A 194 8.52 6.05 -7.91
N ASN A 195 9.82 5.95 -8.21
CA ASN A 195 10.48 6.77 -9.21
C ASN A 195 11.18 5.85 -10.19
N LEU A 196 10.82 5.92 -11.47
CA LEU A 196 11.41 5.09 -12.53
C LEU A 196 12.54 5.84 -13.25
N LYS A 197 13.42 6.48 -12.47
CA LYS A 197 14.55 7.24 -13.03
C LYS A 197 15.42 6.30 -13.87
N GLY A 198 15.73 6.72 -15.10
CA GLY A 198 16.59 5.97 -16.02
C GLY A 198 15.90 4.83 -16.77
N ALA A 199 14.63 4.54 -16.47
CA ALA A 199 13.85 3.64 -17.31
C ALA A 199 13.63 4.29 -18.69
N PRO A 200 13.73 3.53 -19.80
CA PRO A 200 13.41 4.04 -21.13
C PRO A 200 11.96 4.55 -21.20
N ILE A 201 11.67 5.39 -22.18
CA ILE A 201 10.29 5.75 -22.50
C ILE A 201 9.56 4.54 -23.07
N GLY A 202 8.29 4.39 -22.74
CA GLY A 202 7.53 3.21 -23.14
C GLY A 202 6.31 2.94 -22.27
N ALA A 203 5.57 1.88 -22.62
CA ALA A 203 4.51 1.33 -21.80
C ALA A 203 5.06 0.18 -20.94
N TYR A 204 4.64 0.15 -19.69
CA TYR A 204 5.09 -0.81 -18.70
C TYR A 204 3.94 -1.25 -17.79
N GLU A 205 4.13 -2.37 -17.12
CA GLU A 205 3.30 -2.76 -15.98
C GLU A 205 4.14 -2.78 -14.71
N LEU A 206 3.61 -2.15 -13.65
CA LEU A 206 4.14 -2.30 -12.30
C LEU A 206 3.42 -3.46 -11.64
N ARG A 207 4.14 -4.52 -11.26
CA ARG A 207 3.61 -5.60 -10.44
C ARG A 207 4.02 -5.38 -8.99
N LEU A 208 3.02 -5.27 -8.12
CA LEU A 208 3.17 -5.04 -6.69
C LEU A 208 2.73 -6.30 -5.96
N THR A 209 3.64 -6.92 -5.22
CA THR A 209 3.31 -8.07 -4.36
C THR A 209 3.33 -7.63 -2.91
N LEU A 210 2.15 -7.50 -2.31
CA LEU A 210 2.01 -7.24 -0.88
C LEU A 210 2.06 -8.55 -0.12
N LYS A 211 2.97 -8.64 0.85
CA LYS A 211 3.14 -9.77 1.76
C LYS A 211 2.66 -9.36 3.14
N ASP A 212 1.68 -10.07 3.65
CA ASP A 212 1.26 -10.01 5.04
C ASP A 212 2.16 -10.93 5.86
N LEU A 213 2.94 -10.32 6.76
CA LEU A 213 3.92 -11.03 7.57
C LEU A 213 3.30 -11.72 8.79
N VAL A 214 2.06 -11.35 9.15
CA VAL A 214 1.30 -11.96 10.24
C VAL A 214 0.66 -13.26 9.77
N LYS A 215 -0.17 -13.21 8.72
CA LYS A 215 -0.84 -14.40 8.16
C LYS A 215 0.04 -15.21 7.20
N LYS A 216 1.23 -14.71 6.84
CA LYS A 216 2.14 -15.33 5.85
C LYS A 216 1.45 -15.54 4.49
N GLN A 217 0.62 -14.58 4.10
CA GLN A 217 -0.10 -14.56 2.83
C GLN A 217 0.44 -13.47 1.92
N GLN A 218 0.14 -13.56 0.64
CA GLN A 218 0.48 -12.52 -0.32
C GLN A 218 -0.65 -12.28 -1.31
N ALA A 219 -0.74 -11.04 -1.79
CA ALA A 219 -1.66 -10.62 -2.84
C ALA A 219 -0.93 -9.73 -3.84
N VAL A 220 -1.29 -9.87 -5.11
CA VAL A 220 -0.61 -9.19 -6.22
C VAL A 220 -1.58 -8.21 -6.89
N ALA A 221 -1.06 -7.04 -7.26
CA ALA A 221 -1.76 -6.10 -8.14
C ALA A 221 -0.82 -5.67 -9.26
N THR A 222 -1.37 -5.48 -10.47
CA THR A 222 -0.68 -4.87 -11.59
C THR A 222 -1.27 -3.50 -11.89
N VAL A 223 -0.41 -2.54 -12.22
CA VAL A 223 -0.83 -1.18 -12.58
C VAL A 223 -0.10 -0.73 -13.83
N PRO A 224 -0.82 -0.39 -14.92
CA PRO A 224 -0.18 0.06 -16.15
C PRO A 224 0.34 1.48 -15.99
N VAL A 225 1.57 1.72 -16.46
CA VAL A 225 2.18 3.06 -16.49
C VAL A 225 2.84 3.30 -17.84
N ARG A 226 2.85 4.55 -18.29
CA ARG A 226 3.53 4.97 -19.51
C ARG A 226 4.55 6.05 -19.18
N LEU A 227 5.79 5.84 -19.59
CA LEU A 227 6.85 6.83 -19.46
C LEU A 227 6.98 7.60 -20.77
N ALA A 228 6.97 8.93 -20.68
CA ALA A 228 7.10 9.83 -21.82
C ALA A 228 8.11 10.94 -21.52
N LEU A 229 8.72 11.51 -22.57
CA LEU A 229 9.50 12.74 -22.42
C LEU A 229 8.57 13.93 -22.17
N ALA A 230 9.01 14.88 -21.35
CA ALA A 230 8.35 16.19 -21.28
C ALA A 230 8.32 16.84 -22.67
N GLN A 231 7.21 17.47 -23.03
CA GLN A 231 7.15 18.33 -24.22
C GLN A 231 7.96 19.60 -23.93
N PRO A 232 8.66 20.20 -24.91
CA PRO A 232 9.24 21.51 -24.74
C PRO A 232 8.12 22.53 -24.42
N GLU A 233 8.37 23.44 -23.46
CA GLU A 233 7.47 24.58 -23.27
C GLU A 233 7.41 25.36 -24.59
N LYS A 234 6.20 25.52 -25.14
CA LYS A 234 6.00 26.47 -26.23
C LYS A 234 6.22 27.86 -25.65
N LYS A 235 7.32 28.50 -26.04
CA LYS A 235 7.50 29.95 -25.86
C LYS A 235 6.48 30.71 -26.69
#